data_AF-A0A377W6G6-F1
#
_entry.id   AF-A0A377W6G6-F1
#
_cell.length_a   1.000
_cell.length_b   1.000
_cell.length_c   1.000
_cell.angle_alpha   90.00
_cell.angle_beta   90.00
_cell.angle_gamma   90.00
#
_symmetry.space_group_name_H-M   'P 1'
#
loop_
_entity.id
_entity.type
_entity.pdbx_description
1 polymer ?
#
loop_
_entity_poly.entity_id
_entity_poly.type
_entity_poly.pdbx_seq_one_letter_code
_entity_poly.pdbx_strand_id
1 'polypeptide(L)'
;MHLSCGVEKVSTAFGLGVAVTVVLGLAVPINNLVYNLVLRDGALVEGVDLSFLNFITFIGVIAALVQILEMILDKYFPALYNALGIFLPLIAVNCAIFGGVSFMVQRDYNFPESIVYGFGSGIGWMLAIVAMAGIREKMKYANVPAGLRGLGITFITTGLMALGFMSFSGVQL
;
A
#
# COMPACT_ATOMS: atom_id res chain seq x y z
N MET A 1 -0.77 15.00 -19.73
CA MET A 1 0.60 14.48 -19.90
C MET A 1 1.45 14.51 -18.60
N HIS A 2 1.06 15.26 -17.56
CA HIS A 2 1.83 15.32 -16.29
C HIS A 2 1.68 14.12 -15.33
N LEU A 3 0.69 13.22 -15.51
CA LEU A 3 0.47 12.10 -14.57
C LEU A 3 1.35 10.86 -14.80
N SER A 4 2.03 10.72 -15.95
CA SER A 4 2.81 9.50 -16.24
C SER A 4 4.23 9.51 -15.64
N CYS A 5 4.73 10.63 -15.12
CA CYS A 5 6.13 10.80 -14.71
C CYS A 5 6.47 10.21 -13.32
N GLY A 6 5.48 10.06 -12.42
CA GLY A 6 5.73 9.71 -11.01
C GLY A 6 6.41 8.35 -10.77
N VAL A 7 6.34 7.42 -11.73
CA VAL A 7 6.94 6.07 -11.64
C VAL A 7 7.97 5.82 -12.75
N GLU A 8 8.41 6.86 -13.48
CA GLU A 8 9.46 6.67 -14.50
C GLU A 8 10.85 6.45 -13.90
N LYS A 9 11.07 6.91 -12.67
CA LYS A 9 12.36 6.80 -11.99
C LYS A 9 12.25 5.79 -10.87
N VAL A 10 13.15 4.82 -10.87
CA VAL A 10 13.29 3.85 -9.77
C VAL A 10 13.45 4.55 -8.41
N SER A 11 14.12 5.69 -8.36
CA SER A 11 14.30 6.49 -7.13
C SER A 11 12.98 6.97 -6.51
N THR A 12 12.04 7.47 -7.31
CA THR A 12 10.73 7.93 -6.82
C THR A 12 9.85 6.75 -6.40
N ALA A 13 9.88 5.66 -7.17
CA ALA A 13 9.15 4.43 -6.86
C ALA A 13 9.64 3.77 -5.56
N PHE A 14 10.95 3.81 -5.30
CA PHE A 14 11.53 3.33 -4.05
C PHE A 14 11.05 4.16 -2.86
N GLY A 15 11.07 5.49 -2.96
CA GLY A 15 10.55 6.37 -1.90
C GLY A 15 9.07 6.13 -1.58
N LEU A 16 8.24 5.94 -2.61
CA LEU A 16 6.84 5.56 -2.45
C LEU A 16 6.69 4.17 -1.81
N GLY A 17 7.48 3.19 -2.25
CA GLY A 17 7.55 1.83 -1.69
C GLY A 17 7.83 1.81 -0.19
N VAL A 18 8.84 2.56 0.24
CA VAL A 18 9.20 2.69 1.66
C VAL A 18 8.08 3.36 2.45
N ALA A 19 7.50 4.43 1.94
CA ALA A 19 6.40 5.13 2.60
C ALA A 19 5.20 4.19 2.85
N VAL A 20 4.78 3.43 1.84
CA VAL A 20 3.68 2.46 1.98
C VAL A 20 4.05 1.33 2.94
N THR A 21 5.29 0.84 2.92
CA THR A 21 5.75 -0.21 3.84
C THR A 21 5.69 0.27 5.30
N VAL A 22 6.10 1.51 5.57
CA VAL A 22 6.03 2.11 6.91
C VAL A 22 4.58 2.30 7.35
N VAL A 23 3.71 2.84 6.48
CA VAL A 23 2.29 3.00 6.79
C VAL A 23 1.64 1.65 7.06
N LEU A 24 1.89 0.62 6.24
CA LEU A 24 1.32 -0.71 6.41
C LEU A 24 1.84 -1.41 7.67
N GLY A 25 3.14 -1.32 7.92
CA GLY A 25 3.80 -1.89 9.10
C GLY A 25 3.34 -1.27 10.42
N LEU A 26 2.85 -0.03 10.40
CA LEU A 26 2.25 0.63 11.58
C LEU A 26 0.73 0.44 11.63
N ALA A 27 0.03 0.58 10.50
CA ALA A 27 -1.43 0.51 10.44
C ALA A 27 -1.95 -0.86 10.88
N VAL A 28 -1.32 -1.96 10.43
CA VAL A 28 -1.76 -3.32 10.76
C VAL A 28 -1.70 -3.62 12.27
N PRO A 29 -0.58 -3.42 13.00
CA PRO A 29 -0.54 -3.67 14.44
C PRO A 29 -1.36 -2.66 15.26
N ILE A 30 -1.43 -1.39 14.86
CA ILE A 30 -2.30 -0.39 15.52
C ILE A 30 -3.77 -0.83 15.37
N ASN A 31 -4.16 -1.25 14.18
CA ASN A 31 -5.52 -1.70 13.92
C ASN A 31 -5.85 -3.02 14.63
N ASN A 32 -4.86 -3.92 14.81
CA ASN A 32 -5.02 -5.11 15.64
C ASN A 32 -5.30 -4.76 17.12
N LEU A 33 -4.60 -3.76 17.67
CA LEU A 33 -4.86 -3.27 19.01
C LEU A 33 -6.25 -2.64 19.11
N VAL A 34 -6.64 -1.81 18.14
CA VAL A 34 -7.98 -1.20 18.09
C VAL A 34 -9.06 -2.29 17.97
N TYR A 35 -8.85 -3.31 17.15
CA TYR A 35 -9.79 -4.42 17.00
C TYR A 35 -9.97 -5.19 18.32
N ASN A 36 -8.88 -5.57 18.98
CA ASN A 36 -8.93 -6.30 20.26
C ASN A 36 -9.44 -5.46 21.44
N LEU A 37 -9.18 -4.15 21.46
CA LEU A 37 -9.53 -3.25 22.58
C LEU A 37 -10.90 -2.56 22.43
N VAL A 38 -11.40 -2.40 21.20
CA VAL A 38 -12.61 -1.58 20.92
C VAL A 38 -13.71 -2.37 20.20
N LEU A 39 -13.38 -3.41 19.40
CA LEU A 39 -14.37 -4.10 18.54
C LEU A 39 -14.60 -5.58 18.89
N ARG A 40 -13.79 -6.18 19.77
CA ARG A 40 -14.04 -7.55 20.25
C ARG A 40 -15.28 -7.58 21.15
N ASP A 41 -16.03 -8.69 21.06
CA ASP A 41 -17.22 -8.97 21.86
C ASP A 41 -16.98 -8.60 23.34
N GLY A 42 -17.71 -7.57 23.83
CA GLY A 42 -17.72 -7.17 25.24
C GLY A 42 -16.66 -6.16 25.74
N ALA A 43 -15.88 -5.50 24.88
CA ALA A 43 -14.82 -4.59 25.35
C ALA A 43 -15.31 -3.24 25.96
N LEU A 44 -16.54 -2.79 25.66
CA LEU A 44 -17.15 -1.59 26.28
C LEU A 44 -18.54 -1.83 26.88
N VAL A 45 -19.36 -2.72 26.29
CA VAL A 45 -20.66 -3.17 26.81
C VAL A 45 -20.86 -4.62 26.39
N GLU A 46 -21.26 -5.50 27.32
CA GLU A 46 -21.63 -6.90 27.00
C GLU A 46 -22.78 -6.93 25.99
N GLY A 47 -22.59 -7.61 24.85
CA GLY A 47 -23.68 -7.95 23.91
C GLY A 47 -23.93 -7.00 22.73
N VAL A 48 -23.01 -6.09 22.39
CA VAL A 48 -23.11 -5.29 21.16
C VAL A 48 -22.01 -5.67 20.16
N ASP A 49 -22.41 -6.34 19.09
CA ASP A 49 -21.58 -6.63 17.91
C ASP A 49 -21.25 -5.33 17.15
N LEU A 50 -20.09 -4.74 17.43
CA LEU A 50 -19.58 -3.55 16.72
C LEU A 50 -18.92 -3.89 15.37
N SER A 51 -19.09 -5.12 14.88
CA SER A 51 -18.47 -5.59 13.63
C SER A 51 -18.84 -4.75 12.40
N PHE A 52 -20.00 -4.07 12.44
CA PHE A 52 -20.42 -3.14 11.38
C PHE A 52 -19.53 -1.88 11.25
N LEU A 53 -18.84 -1.46 12.32
CA LEU A 53 -17.99 -0.25 12.32
C LEU A 53 -16.53 -0.51 11.93
N ASN A 54 -16.15 -1.77 11.68
CA ASN A 54 -14.79 -2.16 11.28
C ASN A 54 -14.24 -1.31 10.13
N PHE A 55 -14.97 -1.20 9.03
CA PHE A 55 -14.46 -0.51 7.84
C PHE A 55 -14.23 1.00 8.06
N ILE A 56 -15.15 1.67 8.78
CA ILE A 56 -15.06 3.11 9.05
C ILE A 56 -13.89 3.40 10.00
N THR A 57 -13.71 2.58 11.04
CA THR A 57 -12.60 2.72 12.00
C THR A 57 -11.25 2.48 11.33
N PHE A 58 -11.13 1.47 10.46
CA PHE A 58 -9.87 1.17 9.76
C PHE A 58 -9.46 2.31 8.82
N ILE A 59 -10.40 2.86 8.05
CA ILE A 59 -10.13 4.01 7.17
C ILE A 59 -9.74 5.24 8.00
N GLY A 60 -10.39 5.47 9.14
CA GLY A 60 -10.06 6.57 10.05
C GLY A 60 -8.65 6.50 10.63
N VAL A 61 -8.22 5.31 11.09
CA VAL A 61 -6.85 5.07 11.59
C VAL A 61 -5.82 5.29 10.48
N ILE A 62 -6.07 4.76 9.28
CA ILE A 62 -5.17 4.93 8.14
C ILE A 62 -5.08 6.42 7.74
N ALA A 63 -6.21 7.14 7.70
CA ALA A 63 -6.24 8.56 7.37
C ALA A 63 -5.40 9.38 8.36
N ALA A 64 -5.51 9.10 9.66
CA ALA A 64 -4.69 9.76 10.68
C ALA A 64 -3.19 9.48 10.50
N LEU A 65 -2.82 8.24 10.17
CA LEU A 65 -1.42 7.86 9.92
C LEU A 65 -0.85 8.51 8.66
N VAL A 66 -1.63 8.56 7.57
CA VAL A 66 -1.22 9.21 6.32
C VAL A 66 -1.09 10.72 6.51
N GLN A 67 -1.93 11.35 7.35
CA GLN A 67 -1.79 12.76 7.69
C GLN A 67 -0.46 13.04 8.41
N ILE A 68 -0.07 12.15 9.34
CA ILE A 68 1.24 12.24 10.01
C ILE A 68 2.38 12.06 9.00
N LEU A 69 2.23 11.12 8.06
CA LEU A 69 3.20 10.91 6.99
C LEU A 69 3.37 12.14 6.09
N GLU A 70 2.28 12.84 5.76
CA GLU A 70 2.31 14.08 4.96
C GLU A 70 3.19 15.15 5.62
N MET A 71 3.03 15.36 6.92
CA MET A 71 3.86 16.30 7.70
C MET A 71 5.34 15.88 7.75
N ILE A 72 5.63 14.58 7.81
CA ILE A 72 7.00 14.06 7.81
C ILE A 72 7.66 14.25 6.44
N LEU A 73 6.93 13.97 5.35
CA LEU A 73 7.46 14.05 3.99
C LEU A 73 7.74 15.50 3.58
N ASP A 74 6.88 16.45 3.94
CA ASP A 74 7.11 17.88 3.68
C ASP A 74 8.39 18.38 4.37
N LYS A 75 8.64 17.93 5.61
CA LYS A 75 9.79 18.37 6.41
C LYS A 75 11.13 17.74 5.99
N TYR A 76 11.15 16.43 5.72
CA TYR A 76 12.42 15.70 5.49
C TYR A 76 12.73 15.46 4.01
N PHE A 77 11.72 15.35 3.15
CA PHE A 77 11.89 14.97 1.74
C PHE A 77 11.07 15.86 0.78
N PRO A 78 11.41 17.16 0.68
CA PRO A 78 10.65 18.11 -0.15
C PRO A 78 10.65 17.75 -1.63
N ALA A 79 11.69 17.06 -2.12
CA ALA A 79 11.75 16.57 -3.50
C ALA A 79 10.68 15.50 -3.80
N LEU A 80 10.39 14.63 -2.83
CA LEU A 80 9.37 13.58 -2.99
C LEU A 80 7.96 14.16 -2.82
N TYR A 81 7.78 15.08 -1.87
CA TYR A 81 6.52 15.79 -1.68
C TYR A 81 6.10 16.58 -2.93
N ASN A 82 7.02 17.31 -3.57
CA ASN A 82 6.73 18.03 -4.82
C ASN A 82 6.39 17.09 -6.01
N ALA A 83 6.96 15.88 -6.03
CA ALA A 83 6.68 14.89 -7.07
C ALA A 83 5.36 14.12 -6.85
N LEU A 84 4.91 14.02 -5.59
CA LEU A 84 3.88 13.08 -5.17
C LEU A 84 2.68 13.74 -4.47
N GLY A 85 2.70 15.06 -4.22
CA GLY A 85 1.79 15.78 -3.31
C GLY A 85 0.30 15.49 -3.49
N ILE A 86 -0.19 15.38 -4.73
CA ILE A 86 -1.61 15.06 -5.00
C ILE A 86 -1.95 13.58 -4.67
N PHE A 87 -0.98 12.68 -4.72
CA PHE A 87 -1.17 11.26 -4.45
C PHE A 87 -1.04 10.88 -2.98
N LEU A 88 -0.53 11.77 -2.12
CA LEU A 88 -0.36 11.48 -0.68
C LEU A 88 -1.71 11.18 0.02
N PRO A 89 -2.77 12.00 -0.14
CA PRO A 89 -4.10 11.67 0.40
C PRO A 89 -4.69 10.39 -0.19
N LEU A 90 -4.31 10.05 -1.42
CA LEU A 90 -4.77 8.84 -2.10
C LEU A 90 -4.13 7.55 -1.53
N ILE A 91 -3.05 7.66 -0.75
CA ILE A 91 -2.47 6.53 -0.01
C ILE A 91 -3.46 5.98 1.02
N ALA A 92 -4.28 6.85 1.64
CA ALA A 92 -5.21 6.42 2.69
C ALA A 92 -6.29 5.45 2.19
N VAL A 93 -6.62 5.52 0.89
CA VAL A 93 -7.59 4.63 0.23
C VAL A 93 -6.92 3.57 -0.64
N ASN A 94 -5.61 3.34 -0.44
CA ASN A 94 -4.88 2.34 -1.19
C ASN A 94 -5.45 0.93 -0.89
N CYS A 95 -5.75 0.19 -1.96
CA CYS A 95 -6.37 -1.13 -1.87
C CYS A 95 -5.49 -2.18 -1.17
N ALA A 96 -4.16 -2.09 -1.30
CA ALA A 96 -3.25 -2.99 -0.61
C ALA A 96 -3.21 -2.69 0.90
N ILE A 97 -3.28 -1.40 1.28
CA ILE A 97 -3.28 -0.99 2.69
C ILE A 97 -4.56 -1.43 3.39
N PHE A 98 -5.71 -1.09 2.81
CA PHE A 98 -7.01 -1.51 3.32
C PHE A 98 -7.20 -3.04 3.29
N GLY A 99 -6.69 -3.71 2.26
CA GLY A 99 -6.68 -5.17 2.16
C GLY A 99 -5.82 -5.81 3.25
N GLY A 100 -4.64 -5.26 3.54
CA GLY A 100 -3.76 -5.77 4.59
C GLY A 100 -4.39 -5.72 5.98
N VAL A 101 -5.01 -4.59 6.35
CA VAL A 101 -5.68 -4.49 7.65
C VAL A 101 -6.91 -5.39 7.77
N SER A 102 -7.68 -5.59 6.69
CA SER A 102 -8.85 -6.45 6.71
C SER A 102 -8.51 -7.95 6.69
N PHE A 103 -7.46 -8.35 5.97
CA PHE A 103 -6.95 -9.73 6.01
C PHE A 103 -6.32 -10.09 7.35
N MET A 104 -5.79 -9.11 8.08
CA MET A 104 -5.29 -9.34 9.44
C MET A 104 -6.42 -9.74 10.39
N VAL A 105 -7.58 -9.08 10.28
CA VAL A 105 -8.76 -9.36 11.10
C VAL A 105 -9.42 -10.68 10.69
N GLN A 106 -9.58 -10.95 9.39
CA GLN A 106 -10.18 -12.22 8.92
C GLN A 106 -9.35 -13.46 9.24
N ARG A 107 -8.05 -13.31 9.50
CA ARG A 107 -7.15 -14.41 9.85
C ARG A 107 -6.82 -14.49 11.34
N ASP A 108 -7.44 -13.65 12.18
CA ASP A 108 -7.25 -13.63 13.64
C ASP A 108 -5.76 -13.65 14.08
N TYR A 109 -4.92 -12.84 13.42
CA TYR A 109 -3.49 -12.81 13.77
C TYR A 109 -3.24 -12.19 15.15
N ASN A 110 -2.32 -12.78 15.91
CA ASN A 110 -1.84 -12.18 17.15
C ASN A 110 -1.05 -10.89 16.88
N PHE A 111 -0.84 -10.08 17.92
CA PHE A 111 -0.05 -8.84 17.84
C PHE A 111 1.35 -9.02 17.20
N PRO A 112 2.19 -10.01 17.59
CA PRO A 112 3.49 -10.21 16.96
C PRO A 112 3.38 -10.68 15.50
N GLU A 113 2.41 -11.53 15.16
CA GLU A 113 2.18 -12.01 13.80
C GLU A 113 1.72 -10.88 12.86
N SER A 114 0.93 -9.95 13.40
CA SER A 114 0.43 -8.77 12.67
C SER A 114 1.53 -7.81 12.27
N ILE A 115 2.58 -7.67 13.10
CA ILE A 115 3.76 -6.86 12.75
C ILE A 115 4.50 -7.51 11.57
N VAL A 116 4.79 -8.81 11.66
CA VAL A 116 5.49 -9.53 10.60
C VAL A 116 4.67 -9.52 9.30
N TYR A 117 3.35 -9.70 9.40
CA TYR A 117 2.44 -9.61 8.27
C TYR A 117 2.41 -8.21 7.63
N GLY A 118 2.32 -7.16 8.45
CA GLY A 118 2.32 -5.77 7.97
C GLY A 118 3.62 -5.38 7.27
N PHE A 119 4.77 -5.74 7.82
CA PHE A 119 6.06 -5.49 7.16
C PHE A 119 6.26 -6.38 5.92
N GLY A 120 5.90 -7.68 6.00
CA GLY A 120 6.06 -8.62 4.89
C GLY A 120 5.21 -8.25 3.66
N SER A 121 3.94 -7.90 3.87
CA SER A 121 3.07 -7.44 2.80
C SER A 121 3.50 -6.08 2.23
N GLY A 122 4.05 -5.19 3.06
CA GLY A 122 4.59 -3.89 2.65
C GLY A 122 5.83 -4.03 1.75
N ILE A 123 6.77 -4.90 2.15
CA ILE A 123 7.96 -5.22 1.35
C ILE A 123 7.57 -5.87 0.03
N GLY A 124 6.60 -6.79 0.03
CA GLY A 124 6.08 -7.39 -1.20
C GLY A 124 5.52 -6.35 -2.17
N TRP A 125 4.76 -5.38 -1.65
CA TRP A 125 4.25 -4.26 -2.44
C TRP A 125 5.38 -3.36 -2.99
N MET A 126 6.37 -3.06 -2.15
CA MET A 126 7.55 -2.29 -2.54
C MET A 126 8.36 -2.96 -3.65
N LEU A 127 8.56 -4.29 -3.58
CA LEU A 127 9.24 -5.04 -4.64
C LEU A 127 8.47 -4.96 -5.96
N ALA A 128 7.15 -5.08 -5.93
CA ALA A 128 6.32 -4.99 -7.12
C ALA A 128 6.39 -3.59 -7.78
N ILE A 129 6.32 -2.50 -7.00
CA ILE A 129 6.35 -1.14 -7.55
C ILE A 129 7.73 -0.77 -8.10
N VAL A 130 8.81 -1.21 -7.44
CA VAL A 130 10.20 -1.00 -7.91
C VAL A 130 10.46 -1.79 -9.19
N ALA A 131 9.99 -3.04 -9.27
CA ALA A 131 10.08 -3.84 -10.49
C ALA A 131 9.32 -3.18 -11.65
N MET A 132 8.11 -2.68 -11.40
CA MET A 132 7.35 -1.92 -12.40
C MET A 132 8.09 -0.67 -12.87
N ALA A 133 8.67 0.11 -11.94
CA ALA A 133 9.44 1.30 -12.29
C ALA A 133 10.66 0.96 -13.16
N GLY A 134 11.39 -0.12 -12.83
CA GLY A 134 12.52 -0.59 -13.63
C GLY A 134 12.12 -1.02 -15.05
N ILE A 135 11.01 -1.75 -15.20
CA ILE A 135 10.48 -2.12 -16.53
C ILE A 135 10.09 -0.87 -17.32
N ARG A 136 9.44 0.10 -16.68
CA ARG A 136 9.04 1.36 -17.32
C ARG A 136 10.23 2.21 -17.76
N GLU A 137 11.27 2.29 -16.93
CA GLU A 137 12.50 3.02 -17.26
C GLU A 137 13.19 2.37 -18.47
N LYS A 138 13.25 1.03 -18.53
CA LYS A 138 13.78 0.29 -19.68
C LYS A 138 12.94 0.49 -20.95
N MET A 139 11.62 0.50 -20.85
CA MET A 139 10.72 0.70 -22.00
C MET A 139 10.80 2.09 -22.61
N LYS A 140 11.28 3.10 -21.87
CA LYS A 140 11.51 4.45 -22.40
C LYS A 140 12.55 4.48 -23.52
N TYR A 141 13.48 3.53 -23.51
CA TYR A 141 14.51 3.35 -24.55
C TYR A 141 14.03 2.46 -25.71
N ALA A 142 12.84 1.87 -25.62
CA ALA A 142 12.26 1.01 -26.65
C ALA A 142 11.34 1.81 -27.59
N ASN A 143 11.29 1.41 -28.87
CA ASN A 143 10.41 2.01 -29.86
C ASN A 143 8.95 1.57 -29.66
N VAL A 144 8.26 2.21 -28.72
CA VAL A 144 6.82 1.98 -28.48
C VAL A 144 6.00 2.74 -29.54
N PRO A 145 4.99 2.11 -30.19
CA PRO A 145 4.11 2.79 -31.15
C PRO A 145 3.36 3.97 -30.51
N ALA A 146 3.23 5.07 -31.23
CA ALA A 146 2.81 6.38 -30.69
C ALA A 146 1.44 6.37 -29.99
N GLY A 147 0.50 5.53 -30.45
CA GLY A 147 -0.85 5.42 -29.87
C GLY A 147 -0.95 4.70 -28.52
N LEU A 148 0.09 3.94 -28.12
CA LEU A 148 0.09 3.13 -26.88
C LEU A 148 1.04 3.67 -25.80
N ARG A 149 1.70 4.81 -26.06
CA ARG A 149 2.66 5.41 -25.13
C ARG A 149 1.95 5.91 -23.86
N GLY A 150 2.58 5.67 -22.71
CA GLY A 150 2.05 6.09 -21.40
C GLY A 150 1.18 5.02 -20.77
N LEU A 151 -0.11 5.31 -20.56
CA LEU A 151 -1.00 4.46 -19.74
C LEU A 151 -1.27 3.08 -20.38
N GLY A 152 -1.47 3.02 -21.70
CA GLY A 152 -1.78 1.76 -22.39
C GLY A 152 -0.70 0.70 -22.20
N ILE A 153 0.57 1.05 -22.45
CA ILE A 153 1.67 0.11 -22.26
C ILE A 153 1.87 -0.26 -20.78
N THR A 154 1.60 0.65 -19.83
CA THR A 154 1.70 0.31 -18.42
C THR A 154 0.72 -0.78 -18.00
N PHE A 155 -0.54 -0.73 -18.45
CA PHE A 155 -1.51 -1.78 -18.16
C PHE A 155 -1.09 -3.13 -18.75
N ILE A 156 -0.56 -3.14 -19.99
CA ILE A 156 -0.05 -4.36 -20.63
C ILE A 156 1.12 -4.94 -19.83
N THR A 157 2.08 -4.11 -19.41
CA THR A 157 3.21 -4.59 -18.61
C THR A 157 2.79 -5.07 -17.23
N THR A 158 1.81 -4.44 -16.60
CA THR A 158 1.27 -4.91 -15.31
C THR A 158 0.61 -6.27 -15.48
N GLY A 159 -0.13 -6.48 -16.57
CA GLY A 159 -0.72 -7.79 -16.90
C GLY A 159 0.34 -8.87 -17.12
N LEU A 160 1.39 -8.58 -17.88
CA LEU A 160 2.51 -9.51 -18.07
C LEU A 160 3.26 -9.79 -16.76
N MET A 161 3.43 -8.77 -15.90
CA MET A 161 4.02 -8.93 -14.58
C MET A 161 3.14 -9.82 -13.67
N ALA A 162 1.81 -9.69 -13.75
CA ALA A 162 0.88 -10.53 -12.99
C ALA A 162 0.99 -12.01 -13.40
N LEU A 163 1.17 -12.32 -14.69
CA LEU A 163 1.45 -13.68 -15.16
C LEU A 163 2.74 -14.25 -14.55
N GLY A 164 3.78 -13.42 -14.38
CA GLY A 164 5.00 -13.80 -13.69
C GLY A 164 4.75 -14.12 -12.20
N PHE A 165 3.97 -13.28 -11.51
CA PHE A 165 3.62 -13.52 -10.10
C PHE A 165 2.71 -14.73 -9.88
N MET A 166 1.88 -15.13 -10.87
CA MET A 166 1.09 -16.36 -10.78
C MET A 166 1.97 -17.61 -10.61
N SER A 167 3.24 -17.58 -11.01
CA SER A 167 4.17 -18.70 -10.74
C SER A 167 4.35 -19.00 -9.25
N PHE A 168 4.10 -18.03 -8.37
CA PHE A 168 4.20 -18.21 -6.92
C PHE A 168 2.88 -18.66 -6.27
N SER A 169 1.76 -18.69 -7.01
CA SER A 169 0.46 -19.08 -6.47
C SER A 169 0.37 -20.53 -5.99
N GLY A 170 1.28 -21.40 -6.45
CA GLY A 170 1.37 -22.81 -6.03
C GLY A 170 2.21 -23.07 -4.78
N VAL A 171 2.85 -22.04 -4.21
CA VAL A 171 3.65 -22.17 -2.99
C VAL A 171 2.71 -22.01 -1.78
N GLN A 172 2.38 -23.13 -1.13
CA GLN A 172 1.68 -23.14 0.14
C GLN A 172 2.72 -23.29 1.27
N LEU A 173 2.68 -22.36 2.23
CA LEU A 173 3.41 -22.41 3.49
C LEU A 173 2.45 -22.83 4.60
#